data_AF-A0A1U7V626-F1
#
_entry.id   AF-A0A1U7V626-F1
#
_cell.length_a   1.000
_cell.length_b   1.000
_cell.length_c   1.000
_cell.angle_alpha   90.00
_cell.angle_beta   90.00
_cell.angle_gamma   90.00
#
_symmetry.space_group_name_H-M   'P 1'
#
loop_
_entity.id
_entity.type
_entity.pdbx_description
1 polymer ?
#
loop_
_entity_poly.entity_id
_entity_poly.type
_entity_poly.pdbx_seq_one_letter_code
_entity_poly.pdbx_strand_id
1 'polypeptide(L)'
;MTNDNSLPSELLIGRSTSSRTVFHKDDYTHLCHPLYVHPTDVLGSSLVPVPFDGIGYGSWRRTILVALSVRNKLDFINGSSIKPPDSSPLAGQWQRFSDLVVSWLTKSLSKDIARSIEYSELAKDIWTELEERYGQADVASVFELKKELAHISQGSLDIASYFNKIKQIMG
;
A
#
# COMPACT_ATOMS: atom_id res chain seq x y z
N MET A 1 -36.78 -64.44 -24.60
CA MET A 1 -35.38 -64.59 -25.05
C MET A 1 -35.07 -63.35 -25.85
N THR A 2 -34.11 -62.48 -25.57
CA THR A 2 -33.04 -62.38 -24.56
C THR A 2 -32.50 -60.95 -24.71
N ASN A 3 -32.05 -60.36 -23.61
CA ASN A 3 -31.33 -59.09 -23.53
C ASN A 3 -30.13 -58.99 -24.49
N ASP A 4 -29.84 -57.77 -24.96
CA ASP A 4 -28.50 -57.16 -24.93
C ASP A 4 -28.67 -55.64 -25.21
N ASN A 5 -28.69 -54.75 -24.21
CA ASN A 5 -27.54 -54.13 -23.55
C ASN A 5 -26.35 -53.80 -24.47
N SER A 6 -26.28 -52.53 -24.90
CA SER A 6 -25.04 -51.74 -24.82
C SER A 6 -25.34 -50.27 -25.12
N LEU A 7 -25.39 -49.47 -24.05
CA LEU A 7 -25.29 -48.00 -24.12
C LEU A 7 -23.85 -47.62 -24.49
N PRO A 8 -23.61 -46.60 -25.32
CA PRO A 8 -22.25 -46.10 -25.55
C PRO A 8 -21.73 -45.42 -24.28
N SER A 9 -20.72 -46.04 -23.67
CA SER A 9 -19.87 -45.47 -22.64
C SER A 9 -18.96 -44.42 -23.26
N GLU A 10 -19.36 -43.16 -23.29
CA GLU A 10 -18.44 -42.02 -23.39
C GLU A 10 -19.23 -40.70 -23.29
N LEU A 11 -19.17 -40.05 -22.13
CA LEU A 11 -19.14 -38.59 -21.92
C LEU A 11 -19.03 -38.31 -20.41
N LEU A 12 -18.11 -39.01 -19.73
CA LEU A 12 -17.52 -38.47 -18.50
C LEU A 12 -16.36 -37.56 -18.91
N ILE A 13 -16.68 -36.39 -19.47
CA ILE A 13 -15.71 -35.30 -19.49
C ILE A 13 -15.57 -34.88 -18.04
N GLY A 14 -14.52 -35.42 -17.41
CA GLY A 14 -14.06 -35.01 -16.11
C GLY A 14 -14.05 -33.50 -16.06
N ARG A 15 -14.88 -32.94 -15.19
CA ARG A 15 -14.71 -31.59 -14.69
C ARG A 15 -13.37 -31.61 -13.96
N SER A 16 -12.29 -31.36 -14.70
CA SER A 16 -11.00 -31.00 -14.15
C SER A 16 -11.21 -29.71 -13.39
N THR A 17 -11.58 -29.84 -12.12
CA THR A 17 -11.27 -28.83 -11.12
C THR A 17 -9.75 -28.80 -11.04
N SER A 18 -9.13 -28.10 -11.98
CA SER A 18 -7.75 -27.67 -11.83
C SER A 18 -7.76 -26.76 -10.61
N SER A 19 -7.35 -27.30 -9.48
CA SER A 19 -6.99 -26.54 -8.30
C SER A 19 -5.99 -25.49 -8.73
N ARG A 20 -6.47 -24.27 -8.93
CA ARG A 20 -5.66 -23.11 -9.29
C ARG A 20 -4.92 -22.67 -8.01
N THR A 21 -3.90 -23.42 -7.62
CA THR A 21 -3.07 -23.14 -6.44
C THR A 21 -1.58 -23.37 -6.72
N VAL A 22 -1.11 -23.02 -7.91
CA VAL A 22 0.33 -22.93 -8.17
C VAL A 22 0.60 -21.53 -8.69
N PHE A 23 1.25 -20.72 -7.85
CA PHE A 23 1.76 -19.40 -8.24
C PHE A 23 2.85 -19.61 -9.29
N HIS A 24 2.56 -19.29 -10.54
CA HIS A 24 3.55 -19.24 -11.60
C HIS A 24 3.97 -17.79 -11.77
N LYS A 25 5.27 -17.49 -11.69
CA LYS A 25 5.79 -16.11 -11.71
C LYS A 25 5.47 -15.37 -13.02
N ASP A 26 5.23 -16.12 -14.09
CA ASP A 26 4.87 -15.59 -15.42
C ASP A 26 3.36 -15.55 -15.67
N ASP A 27 2.52 -15.93 -14.69
CA ASP A 27 1.06 -15.79 -14.80
C ASP A 27 0.63 -14.41 -14.27
N TYR A 28 0.66 -13.43 -15.16
CA TYR A 28 0.32 -12.03 -14.88
C TYR A 28 -1.18 -11.81 -14.58
N THR A 29 -2.01 -12.83 -14.78
CA THR A 29 -3.45 -12.80 -14.43
C THR A 29 -3.73 -13.31 -13.03
N HIS A 30 -2.71 -13.88 -12.36
CA HIS A 30 -2.83 -14.39 -11.02
C HIS A 30 -3.01 -13.25 -10.00
N LEU A 31 -3.98 -13.39 -9.10
CA LEU A 31 -4.33 -12.38 -8.07
C LEU A 31 -3.14 -11.99 -7.18
N CYS A 32 -2.24 -12.92 -6.90
CA CYS A 32 -1.03 -12.68 -6.10
C CYS A 32 0.13 -12.09 -6.90
N HIS A 33 -0.01 -11.85 -8.20
CA HIS A 33 1.07 -11.30 -9.02
C HIS A 33 1.28 -9.80 -8.70
N PRO A 34 2.52 -9.32 -8.51
CA PRO A 34 2.79 -7.90 -8.23
C PRO A 34 2.22 -6.94 -9.28
N LEU A 35 2.05 -7.42 -10.52
CA LEU A 35 1.49 -6.69 -11.66
C LEU A 35 0.01 -7.01 -11.94
N TYR A 36 -0.73 -7.59 -11.00
CA TYR A 36 -2.19 -7.72 -11.12
C TYR A 36 -2.86 -6.39 -10.73
N VAL A 37 -3.85 -5.96 -11.53
CA VAL A 37 -4.72 -4.80 -11.24
C VAL A 37 -6.05 -5.36 -10.75
N HIS A 38 -6.44 -5.09 -9.51
CA HIS A 38 -7.79 -5.44 -9.09
C HIS A 38 -8.78 -4.44 -9.71
N PRO A 39 -10.00 -4.87 -10.12
CA PRO A 39 -11.02 -3.94 -10.64
C PRO A 39 -11.42 -2.80 -9.69
N THR A 40 -11.00 -2.84 -8.42
CA THR A 40 -11.19 -1.75 -7.45
C THR A 40 -10.01 -0.78 -7.38
N ASP A 41 -8.89 -1.07 -8.03
CA ASP A 41 -7.71 -0.20 -8.11
C ASP A 41 -7.88 0.92 -9.17
N VAL A 42 -9.12 1.29 -9.47
CA VAL A 42 -9.44 2.35 -10.43
C VAL A 42 -9.05 3.72 -9.85
N LEU A 43 -8.58 4.59 -10.73
CA LEU A 43 -8.26 5.99 -10.46
C LEU A 43 -9.41 6.68 -9.70
N GLY A 44 -9.23 6.86 -8.39
CA GLY A 44 -10.27 7.44 -7.52
C GLY A 44 -10.20 6.97 -6.06
N SER A 45 -9.62 5.79 -5.80
CA SER A 45 -9.38 5.36 -4.42
C SER A 45 -8.26 6.18 -3.80
N SER A 46 -8.59 7.10 -2.88
CA SER A 46 -7.57 7.72 -2.04
C SER A 46 -7.02 6.66 -1.08
N LEU A 47 -5.70 6.59 -0.91
CA LEU A 47 -5.09 5.70 0.09
C LEU A 47 -5.39 6.15 1.52
N VAL A 48 -5.68 7.44 1.68
CA VAL A 48 -5.93 8.10 2.96
C VAL A 48 -7.22 8.91 2.90
N PRO A 49 -8.05 8.91 3.95
CA PRO A 49 -9.27 9.71 3.98
C PRO A 49 -8.95 11.22 4.09
N VAL A 50 -7.84 11.57 4.74
CA VAL A 50 -7.37 12.94 4.92
C VAL A 50 -5.96 13.06 4.32
N PRO A 51 -5.74 13.97 3.36
CA PRO A 51 -4.42 14.20 2.79
C PRO A 51 -3.43 14.72 3.84
N PHE A 52 -2.19 14.28 3.77
CA PHE A 52 -1.12 14.73 4.67
C PHE A 52 -0.76 16.19 4.40
N ASP A 53 -0.80 16.99 5.45
CA ASP A 53 -0.57 18.44 5.42
C ASP A 53 0.76 18.86 6.06
N GLY A 54 1.57 17.90 6.50
CA GLY A 54 2.84 18.13 7.20
C GLY A 54 2.82 17.69 8.66
N ILE A 55 1.63 17.42 9.24
CA ILE A 55 1.47 17.00 10.63
C ILE A 55 1.12 15.51 10.70
N GLY A 56 1.70 14.79 11.68
CA GLY A 56 1.38 13.38 11.90
C GLY A 56 1.95 12.44 10.84
N TYR A 57 3.16 12.75 10.34
CA TYR A 57 3.81 11.98 9.28
C TYR A 57 3.89 10.49 9.60
N GLY A 58 4.19 10.08 10.83
CA GLY A 58 4.27 8.67 11.21
C GLY A 58 2.95 7.89 11.01
N SER A 59 1.81 8.52 11.30
CA SER A 59 0.49 7.92 11.11
C SER A 59 0.13 7.80 9.63
N TRP A 60 0.35 8.89 8.88
CA TRP A 60 0.16 8.88 7.42
C TRP A 60 1.06 7.84 6.75
N ARG A 61 2.36 7.83 7.09
CA ARG A 61 3.37 6.90 6.59
C ARG A 61 2.96 5.45 6.81
N ARG A 62 2.52 5.11 8.03
CA ARG A 62 2.02 3.77 8.37
C ARG A 62 0.82 3.39 7.50
N THR A 63 -0.10 4.32 7.28
CA THR A 63 -1.30 4.09 6.47
C THR A 63 -0.93 3.79 5.01
N ILE A 64 -0.01 4.56 4.42
CA ILE A 64 0.48 4.33 3.05
C ILE A 64 1.17 2.97 2.93
N LEU A 65 2.06 2.62 3.87
CA LEU A 65 2.76 1.34 3.85
C LEU A 65 1.79 0.15 3.91
N VAL A 66 0.78 0.20 4.78
CA VAL A 66 -0.24 -0.84 4.88
C VAL A 66 -1.06 -0.91 3.59
N ALA A 67 -1.52 0.23 3.08
CA ALA A 67 -2.36 0.27 1.89
C ALA A 67 -1.64 -0.26 0.63
N LEU A 68 -0.36 0.04 0.46
CA LEU A 68 0.46 -0.48 -0.63
C LEU A 68 0.83 -1.96 -0.42
N SER A 69 1.07 -2.39 0.82
CA SER A 69 1.34 -3.80 1.15
C SER A 69 0.16 -4.70 0.79
N VAL A 70 -1.08 -4.31 1.15
CA VAL A 70 -2.30 -5.07 0.82
C VAL A 70 -2.49 -5.20 -0.70
N ARG A 71 -1.92 -4.29 -1.50
CA ARG A 71 -2.01 -4.27 -2.98
C ARG A 71 -0.80 -4.88 -3.68
N ASN A 72 0.17 -5.41 -2.93
CA ASN A 72 1.46 -5.88 -3.44
C ASN A 72 2.20 -4.81 -4.28
N LYS A 73 2.20 -3.55 -3.81
CA LYS A 73 2.84 -2.40 -4.48
C LYS A 73 3.94 -1.73 -3.64
N LEU A 74 4.29 -2.31 -2.49
CA LEU A 74 5.34 -1.78 -1.62
C LEU A 74 6.69 -1.65 -2.36
N ASP A 75 6.94 -2.53 -3.32
CA ASP A 75 8.20 -2.59 -4.04
C ASP A 75 8.46 -1.38 -4.96
N PHE A 76 7.42 -0.61 -5.28
CA PHE A 76 7.56 0.61 -6.07
C PHE A 76 8.11 1.78 -5.26
N ILE A 77 7.82 1.84 -3.96
CA ILE A 77 8.33 2.91 -3.07
C ILE A 77 9.67 2.56 -2.42
N ASN A 78 9.96 1.27 -2.22
CA ASN A 78 11.26 0.83 -1.70
C ASN A 78 12.33 0.69 -2.81
N GLY A 79 11.93 0.74 -4.09
CA GLY A 79 12.82 0.65 -5.24
C GLY A 79 13.24 -0.77 -5.64
N SER A 80 12.64 -1.81 -5.05
CA SER A 80 12.90 -3.22 -5.40
C SER A 80 12.23 -3.62 -6.72
N SER A 81 11.18 -2.89 -7.12
CA SER A 81 10.53 -3.05 -8.42
C SER A 81 11.34 -2.34 -9.50
N ILE A 82 12.20 -3.09 -10.20
CA ILE A 82 13.07 -2.56 -11.26
C ILE A 82 12.28 -2.51 -12.58
N LYS A 83 12.37 -1.38 -13.29
CA LYS A 83 11.78 -1.21 -14.62
C LYS A 83 12.32 -2.30 -15.58
N PRO A 84 11.46 -3.11 -16.20
CA PRO A 84 11.88 -4.06 -17.24
C PRO A 84 12.48 -3.35 -18.46
N PRO A 85 13.31 -4.03 -19.27
CA PRO A 85 13.76 -3.49 -20.56
C PRO A 85 12.58 -3.07 -21.43
N ASP A 86 12.71 -1.99 -22.21
CA ASP A 86 11.61 -1.48 -23.04
C ASP A 86 11.14 -2.48 -24.12
N SER A 87 11.96 -3.47 -24.46
CA SER A 87 11.60 -4.59 -25.33
C SER A 87 10.72 -5.65 -24.67
N SER A 88 10.57 -5.62 -23.34
CA SER A 88 9.77 -6.58 -22.59
C SER A 88 8.27 -6.30 -22.75
N PRO A 89 7.44 -7.32 -22.95
CA PRO A 89 5.98 -7.15 -22.94
C PRO A 89 5.45 -6.63 -21.58
N LEU A 90 6.27 -6.70 -20.51
CA LEU A 90 5.93 -6.21 -19.18
C LEU A 90 6.24 -4.73 -18.96
N ALA A 91 7.01 -4.08 -19.84
CA ALA A 91 7.41 -2.68 -19.65
C ALA A 91 6.20 -1.75 -19.55
N GLY A 92 5.23 -1.89 -20.47
CA GLY A 92 4.00 -1.10 -20.44
C GLY A 92 3.13 -1.39 -19.23
N GLN A 93 3.11 -2.62 -18.73
CA GLN A 93 2.37 -2.96 -17.52
C GLN A 93 3.03 -2.38 -16.27
N TRP A 94 4.36 -2.51 -16.16
CA TRP A 94 5.14 -1.93 -15.06
C TRP A 94 4.96 -0.42 -15.00
N GLN A 95 5.02 0.28 -16.14
CA GLN A 95 4.84 1.73 -16.19
C GLN A 95 3.48 2.15 -15.65
N ARG A 96 2.39 1.48 -16.07
CA ARG A 96 1.04 1.76 -15.54
C ARG A 96 0.96 1.62 -14.02
N PHE A 97 1.67 0.66 -13.42
CA PHE A 97 1.71 0.53 -11.97
C PHE A 97 2.56 1.58 -11.29
N SER A 98 3.70 1.94 -11.88
CA SER A 98 4.51 3.05 -11.40
C SER A 98 3.67 4.33 -11.35
N ASP A 99 2.99 4.66 -12.44
CA ASP A 99 2.14 5.85 -12.55
C ASP A 99 0.97 5.81 -11.56
N LEU A 100 0.39 4.62 -11.34
CA LEU A 100 -0.69 4.43 -10.36
C LEU A 100 -0.20 4.73 -8.94
N VAL A 101 0.95 4.19 -8.54
CA VAL A 101 1.53 4.43 -7.21
C VAL A 101 1.91 5.90 -7.03
N VAL A 102 2.50 6.53 -8.05
CA VAL A 102 2.74 7.99 -8.07
C VAL A 102 1.43 8.73 -7.84
N SER A 103 0.38 8.41 -8.60
CA SER A 103 -0.91 9.08 -8.46
C SER A 103 -1.53 8.94 -7.06
N TRP A 104 -1.35 7.77 -6.42
CA TRP A 104 -1.82 7.52 -5.07
C TRP A 104 -1.04 8.34 -4.04
N LEU A 105 0.29 8.39 -4.16
CA LEU A 105 1.13 9.22 -3.31
C LEU A 105 0.75 10.69 -3.45
N THR A 106 0.72 11.23 -4.67
CA THR A 106 0.35 12.63 -4.92
C THR A 106 -1.04 12.98 -4.38
N LYS A 107 -2.04 12.10 -4.55
CA LYS A 107 -3.41 12.32 -4.03
C LYS A 107 -3.51 12.22 -2.50
N SER A 108 -2.56 11.57 -1.85
CA SER A 108 -2.50 11.44 -0.40
C SER A 108 -1.86 12.63 0.31
N LEU A 109 -1.46 13.67 -0.43
CA LEU A 109 -0.77 14.86 0.07
C LEU A 109 -1.65 16.09 -0.10
N SER A 110 -1.43 17.08 0.76
CA SER A 110 -2.00 18.41 0.58
C SER A 110 -1.47 19.05 -0.71
N LYS A 111 -2.21 20.02 -1.25
CA LYS A 111 -1.82 20.68 -2.51
C LYS A 111 -0.45 21.34 -2.44
N ASP A 112 -0.06 21.86 -1.27
CA ASP A 112 1.22 22.53 -1.09
C ASP A 112 2.38 21.53 -1.10
N ILE A 113 2.22 20.39 -0.43
CA ILE A 113 3.24 19.33 -0.45
C ILE A 113 3.30 18.65 -1.81
N ALA A 114 2.15 18.37 -2.43
CA ALA A 114 2.09 17.77 -3.77
C ALA A 114 2.81 18.63 -4.83
N ARG A 115 2.72 19.96 -4.75
CA ARG A 115 3.47 20.88 -5.63
C ARG A 115 4.99 20.77 -5.45
N SER A 116 5.46 20.47 -4.24
CA SER A 116 6.90 20.36 -3.99
C SER A 116 7.54 19.13 -4.62
N ILE A 117 6.74 18.09 -4.92
CA ILE A 117 7.20 16.81 -5.47
C ILE A 117 6.78 16.62 -6.94
N GLU A 118 6.24 17.66 -7.60
CA GLU A 118 5.58 17.57 -8.91
C GLU A 118 6.52 17.06 -10.03
N TYR A 119 7.83 17.29 -9.88
CA TYR A 119 8.84 16.89 -10.86
C TYR A 119 9.38 15.46 -10.64
N SER A 120 8.96 14.78 -9.57
CA SER A 120 9.43 13.42 -9.27
C SER A 120 8.66 12.39 -10.10
N GLU A 121 9.36 11.71 -10.99
CA GLU A 121 8.76 10.77 -11.94
C GLU A 121 8.46 9.40 -11.34
N LEU A 122 9.21 8.98 -10.31
CA LEU A 122 9.08 7.66 -9.70
C LEU A 122 8.53 7.75 -8.28
N ALA A 123 7.71 6.76 -7.92
CA ALA A 123 7.16 6.63 -6.58
C ALA A 123 8.24 6.55 -5.49
N LYS A 124 9.38 5.92 -5.79
CA LYS A 124 10.54 5.85 -4.89
C LYS A 124 11.11 7.24 -4.57
N ASP A 125 11.20 8.11 -5.57
CA ASP A 125 11.81 9.43 -5.41
C ASP A 125 10.91 10.31 -4.54
N ILE A 126 9.60 10.29 -4.83
CA ILE A 126 8.57 10.92 -3.99
C ILE A 126 8.66 10.41 -2.54
N TRP A 127 8.71 9.09 -2.37
CA TRP A 127 8.78 8.48 -1.04
C TRP A 127 10.04 8.90 -0.28
N THR A 128 11.19 8.90 -0.95
CA THR A 128 12.48 9.27 -0.35
C THR A 128 12.48 10.73 0.10
N GLU A 129 11.99 11.64 -0.75
CA GLU A 129 11.91 13.07 -0.42
C GLU A 129 11.01 13.33 0.80
N LEU A 130 9.88 12.61 0.91
CA LEU A 130 8.98 12.72 2.04
C LEU A 130 9.61 12.16 3.34
N GLU A 131 10.32 11.02 3.26
CA GLU A 131 11.05 10.45 4.39
C GLU A 131 12.17 11.39 4.89
N GLU A 132 12.92 12.01 3.97
CA GLU A 132 13.97 12.95 4.32
C GLU A 132 13.42 14.22 4.97
N ARG A 133 12.33 14.77 4.43
CA ARG A 133 11.76 16.04 4.89
C ARG A 133 10.96 15.90 6.18
N TYR A 134 10.17 14.84 6.32
CA TYR A 134 9.20 14.70 7.41
C TYR A 134 9.50 13.54 8.37
N GLY A 135 10.31 12.56 7.96
CA GLY A 135 10.65 11.40 8.78
C GLY A 135 11.46 11.75 10.03
N GLN A 136 12.43 12.66 9.91
CA GLN A 136 13.23 13.10 11.06
C GLN A 136 12.43 13.94 12.06
N ALA A 137 11.58 14.84 11.54
CA ALA A 137 10.70 15.66 12.37
C ALA A 137 9.73 14.78 13.18
N ASP A 138 9.18 13.72 12.58
CA ASP A 138 8.30 12.77 13.26
C ASP A 138 9.01 12.02 14.40
N VAL A 139 10.24 11.53 14.16
CA VAL A 139 11.05 10.86 15.21
C VAL A 139 11.36 11.82 16.36
N ALA A 140 11.74 13.07 16.05
CA ALA A 140 12.00 14.09 17.06
C ALA A 140 10.73 14.47 17.84
N SER A 141 9.58 14.62 17.17
CA SER A 141 8.29 14.90 17.81
C SER A 141 7.86 13.74 18.71
N VAL A 142 7.98 12.49 18.27
CA VAL A 142 7.70 11.31 19.11
C VAL A 142 8.64 11.26 20.31
N PHE A 143 9.91 11.63 20.14
CA PHE A 143 10.88 11.67 21.23
C PHE A 143 10.55 12.77 22.25
N GLU A 144 10.25 13.99 21.81
CA GLU A 144 9.83 15.07 22.73
C GLU A 144 8.50 14.74 23.41
N LEU A 145 7.53 14.15 22.72
CA LEU A 145 6.30 13.66 23.34
C LEU A 145 6.57 12.58 24.41
N LYS A 146 7.50 11.65 24.15
CA LYS A 146 7.93 10.65 25.16
C LYS A 146 8.64 11.30 26.34
N LYS A 147 9.43 12.34 26.11
CA LYS A 147 10.12 13.11 27.15
C LYS A 147 9.12 13.93 27.97
N GLU A 148 8.17 14.60 27.35
CA GLU A 148 7.05 15.25 28.04
C GLU A 148 6.26 14.25 28.87
N LEU A 149 5.94 13.06 28.33
CA LEU A 149 5.29 11.99 29.08
C LEU A 149 6.13 11.56 30.30
N ALA A 150 7.45 11.42 30.15
CA ALA A 150 8.35 11.10 31.27
C ALA A 150 8.41 12.21 32.33
N HIS A 151 8.13 13.45 31.95
CA HIS A 151 8.07 14.61 32.85
C HIS A 151 6.66 14.96 33.33
N ILE A 152 5.61 14.32 32.78
CA ILE A 152 4.24 14.45 33.23
C ILE A 152 4.09 13.71 34.56
N SER A 153 4.26 14.47 35.65
CA SER A 153 3.81 14.08 36.98
C SER A 153 2.39 14.60 37.22
N GLN A 154 1.59 13.84 37.96
CA GLN A 154 0.18 14.18 38.24
C GLN A 154 0.05 15.58 38.87
N GLY A 155 1.05 16.03 39.64
CA GLY A 155 1.10 17.39 40.18
C GLY A 155 -0.19 17.78 40.90
N SER A 156 -0.77 18.91 40.50
CA SER A 156 -2.07 19.42 40.98
C SER A 156 -3.25 19.07 40.04
N LEU A 157 -3.02 18.28 38.99
CA LEU A 157 -4.08 17.88 38.04
C LEU A 157 -4.96 16.81 38.68
N ASP A 158 -6.28 16.93 38.46
CA ASP A 158 -7.19 15.85 38.79
C ASP A 158 -6.94 14.62 37.89
N ILE A 159 -7.38 13.46 38.36
CA ILE A 159 -7.12 12.16 37.74
C ILE A 159 -7.64 12.11 36.29
N ALA A 160 -8.80 12.72 36.00
CA ALA A 160 -9.37 12.71 34.67
C ALA A 160 -8.58 13.60 33.71
N SER A 161 -8.16 14.79 34.16
CA SER A 161 -7.31 15.70 33.38
C SER A 161 -5.93 15.11 33.07
N TYR A 162 -5.32 14.42 34.04
CA TYR A 162 -4.05 13.71 33.87
C TYR A 162 -4.18 12.57 32.84
N PHE A 163 -5.23 11.76 32.97
CA PHE A 163 -5.46 10.61 32.09
C PHE A 163 -5.80 11.03 30.65
N ASN A 164 -6.54 12.12 30.47
CA ASN A 164 -6.82 12.67 29.14
C ASN A 164 -5.55 13.21 28.47
N LYS A 165 -4.66 13.88 29.22
CA LYS A 165 -3.34 14.31 28.72
C LYS A 165 -2.49 13.13 28.27
N ILE A 166 -2.44 12.07 29.06
CA ILE A 166 -1.72 10.83 28.71
C ILE A 166 -2.31 10.21 27.44
N LYS A 167 -3.63 10.10 27.34
CA LYS A 167 -4.30 9.53 26.16
C LYS A 167 -4.05 10.34 24.89
N GLN A 168 -3.99 11.67 24.99
CA GLN A 168 -3.75 12.56 23.87
C GLN A 168 -2.29 12.50 23.36
N ILE A 169 -1.34 12.13 24.23
CA ILE A 169 0.07 11.93 23.86
C ILE A 169 0.31 10.50 23.31
N MET A 170 -0.52 9.53 23.69
CA MET A 170 -0.41 8.12 23.28
C MET A 170 -1.24 7.72 22.05
N GLY A 171 -2.09 8.60 21.52
CA GLY A 171 -2.98 8.35 20.37
C GLY A 171 -2.66 9.24 19.18
#